data_AF-A0A6N7ZSN7-F1
#
_entry.id   AF-A0A6N7ZSN7-F1
#
_cell.length_a   1.000
_cell.length_b   1.000
_cell.length_c   1.000
_cell.angle_alpha   90.00
_cell.angle_beta   90.00
_cell.angle_gamma   90.00
#
_symmetry.space_group_name_H-M   'P 1'
#
loop_
_entity.id
_entity.type
_entity.pdbx_description
1 polymer ?
#
loop_
_entity_poly.entity_id
_entity_poly.type
_entity_poly.pdbx_seq_one_letter_code
_entity_poly.pdbx_strand_id
1 'polypeptide(L)'
;MPPSNVIDKLERLVNAGFQAIGARVIVERDGATLSVRNLLIEIERGRLNAYDSESTGSEPVFSVPASGLVSCASWVVINVTTGKAVRAIEDCMENLKSMDDGTIKEVTQ
;
A
#
# COMPACT_ATOMS: atom_id res chain seq x y z
N MET A 1 10.14 21.03 -14.61
CA MET A 1 10.28 20.15 -13.44
C MET A 1 9.00 20.24 -12.62
N PRO A 2 8.30 19.13 -12.32
CA PRO A 2 7.33 19.19 -11.23
C PRO A 2 8.11 19.55 -9.96
N PRO A 3 7.64 20.52 -9.16
CA PRO A 3 8.47 21.10 -8.13
C PRO A 3 8.65 20.08 -7.02
N SER A 4 9.89 19.83 -6.57
CA SER A 4 10.23 18.93 -5.46
C SER A 4 9.32 19.09 -4.24
N ASN A 5 8.77 20.29 -4.06
CA ASN A 5 7.80 20.63 -3.02
C ASN A 5 6.50 19.79 -3.04
N VAL A 6 6.11 19.18 -4.17
CA VAL A 6 4.89 18.36 -4.28
C VAL A 6 5.13 17.01 -3.63
N ILE A 7 6.24 16.36 -3.96
CA ILE A 7 6.65 15.08 -3.36
C ILE A 7 6.97 15.26 -1.88
N ASP A 8 7.65 16.34 -1.49
CA ASP A 8 7.93 16.63 -0.08
C ASP A 8 6.63 16.77 0.74
N LYS A 9 5.62 17.45 0.19
CA LYS A 9 4.29 17.57 0.83
C LYS A 9 3.58 16.23 0.88
N LEU A 10 3.65 15.45 -0.19
CA LEU A 10 3.02 14.14 -0.25
C LEU A 10 3.62 13.19 0.79
N GLU A 11 4.95 13.13 0.89
CA GLU A 11 5.68 12.34 1.89
C GLU A 11 5.17 12.64 3.31
N ARG A 12 5.05 13.93 3.66
CA ARG A 12 4.55 14.37 4.97
C ARG A 12 3.12 13.93 5.23
N LEU A 13 2.25 14.02 4.21
CA LEU A 13 0.84 13.61 4.33
C LEU A 13 0.69 12.10 4.47
N VAL A 14 1.46 11.32 3.70
CA VAL A 14 1.46 9.85 3.79
C VAL A 14 1.95 9.40 5.17
N ASN A 15 3.05 9.98 5.65
CA ASN A 15 3.57 9.70 7.00
C ASN A 15 2.54 10.04 8.09
N ALA A 16 1.88 11.20 7.99
CA ALA A 16 0.82 11.59 8.92
C ALA A 16 -0.36 10.61 8.89
N GLY A 17 -0.76 10.14 7.71
CA GLY A 17 -1.83 9.15 7.56
C GLY A 17 -1.51 7.81 8.22
N PHE A 18 -0.29 7.28 8.02
CA PHE A 18 0.13 6.05 8.70
C PHE A 18 0.25 6.22 10.22
N GLN A 19 0.77 7.37 10.68
CA GLN A 19 0.85 7.69 12.10
C GLN A 19 -0.56 7.73 12.74
N ALA A 20 -1.54 8.30 12.06
CA ALA A 20 -2.92 8.41 12.56
C ALA A 20 -3.58 7.04 12.80
N ILE A 21 -3.23 6.02 12.01
CA ILE A 21 -3.73 4.65 12.17
C ILE A 21 -2.79 3.75 12.98
N GLY A 22 -1.76 4.31 13.63
CA GLY A 22 -0.79 3.56 14.43
C GLY A 22 0.10 2.61 13.61
N ALA A 23 0.17 2.77 12.29
CA ALA A 23 0.98 1.93 11.42
C ALA A 23 2.39 2.52 11.27
N ARG A 24 3.41 1.66 11.39
CA ARG A 24 4.78 1.98 10.98
C ARG A 24 5.00 1.43 9.58
N VAL A 25 5.19 2.34 8.62
CA VAL A 25 5.47 2.04 7.21
C VAL A 25 6.63 2.91 6.79
N ILE A 26 7.62 2.31 6.13
CA ILE A 26 8.76 3.05 5.57
C ILE A 26 8.25 3.75 4.30
N VAL A 27 8.49 5.05 4.24
CA VAL A 27 8.22 5.92 3.10
C VAL A 27 9.58 6.43 2.64
N GLU A 28 9.96 6.13 1.39
CA GLU A 28 11.25 6.49 0.82
C GLU A 28 11.05 7.49 -0.31
N ARG A 29 11.92 8.49 -0.40
CA ARG A 29 11.88 9.50 -1.44
C ARG A 29 13.16 9.46 -2.25
N ASP A 30 13.02 9.40 -3.57
CA ASP A 30 14.12 9.54 -4.50
C ASP A 30 13.80 10.60 -5.57
N GLY A 31 14.36 11.80 -5.38
CA GLY A 31 14.12 12.93 -6.29
C GLY A 31 12.64 13.30 -6.42
N ALA A 32 12.05 12.94 -7.56
CA ALA A 32 10.65 13.24 -7.92
C ALA A 32 9.70 12.03 -7.73
N THR A 33 10.17 10.95 -7.11
CA THR A 33 9.38 9.77 -6.81
C THR A 33 9.24 9.56 -5.31
N LEU A 34 8.15 8.90 -4.92
CA LEU A 34 7.89 8.47 -3.54
C LEU A 34 7.57 6.98 -3.56
N SER A 35 8.36 6.18 -2.85
CA SER A 35 8.16 4.75 -2.70
C SER A 35 7.55 4.43 -1.33
N VAL A 36 6.52 3.60 -1.31
CA VAL A 36 5.81 3.17 -0.11
C VAL A 36 5.46 1.69 -0.24
N ARG A 37 6.29 0.82 0.36
CA ARG A 37 6.16 -0.65 0.22
C ARG A 37 6.22 -1.04 -1.26
N ASN A 38 5.15 -1.62 -1.80
CA ASN A 38 5.04 -2.00 -3.20
C ASN A 38 4.43 -0.90 -4.08
N LEU A 39 4.20 0.31 -3.57
CA LEU A 39 3.70 1.42 -4.37
C LEU A 39 4.82 2.40 -4.73
N LEU A 40 4.94 2.70 -6.01
CA LEU A 40 5.77 3.78 -6.53
C LEU A 40 4.88 4.92 -7.01
N ILE A 41 5.06 6.11 -6.44
CA ILE A 41 4.32 7.31 -6.80
C ILE A 41 5.22 8.25 -7.60
N GLU A 42 4.78 8.64 -8.78
CA GLU A 42 5.50 9.54 -9.68
C GLU A 42 4.62 10.72 -10.10
N ILE A 43 5.26 11.84 -10.44
CA ILE A 43 4.56 12.98 -11.06
C ILE A 43 4.80 12.99 -12.56
N GLU A 44 3.77 12.66 -13.33
CA GLU A 44 3.82 12.69 -14.78
C GLU A 44 2.65 13.51 -15.34
N ARG A 45 2.93 14.40 -16.31
CA ARG A 45 1.90 15.20 -17.02
C ARG A 45 0.88 15.91 -16.11
N GLY A 46 1.34 16.41 -14.95
CA GLY A 46 0.51 17.13 -13.99
C GLY A 46 -0.38 16.23 -13.13
N ARG A 47 -0.09 14.93 -13.07
CA ARG A 47 -0.80 13.93 -12.27
C ARG A 47 0.15 13.21 -11.33
N LEU A 48 -0.39 12.75 -10.20
CA LEU A 48 0.25 11.81 -9.29
C LEU A 48 -0.24 10.41 -9.68
N ASN A 49 0.66 9.61 -10.22
CA ASN A 49 0.38 8.24 -10.63
C ASN A 49 1.01 7.30 -9.62
N ALA A 50 0.24 6.34 -9.11
CA ALA A 50 0.74 5.28 -8.26
C ALA A 50 0.76 3.97 -9.03
N TYR A 51 1.92 3.34 -9.09
CA TYR A 51 2.15 2.05 -9.74
C TYR A 51 2.45 1.00 -8.67
N ASP A 52 2.00 -0.23 -8.91
CA ASP A 52 2.43 -1.37 -8.13
C ASP A 52 3.78 -1.85 -8.67
N SER A 53 4.82 -1.87 -7.83
CA SER A 53 6.16 -2.32 -8.20
C SER A 53 6.21 -3.80 -8.57
N GLU A 54 5.21 -4.57 -8.15
CA GLU A 54 5.10 -6.00 -8.47
C GLU A 54 4.32 -6.24 -9.77
N SER A 55 3.62 -5.22 -10.29
CA SER A 55 2.88 -5.31 -11.54
C SER A 55 3.78 -4.96 -12.73
N THR A 56 3.78 -5.82 -13.76
CA THR A 56 4.40 -5.53 -15.06
C THR A 56 3.55 -4.61 -15.94
N GLY A 57 2.39 -4.17 -15.44
CA GLY A 57 1.47 -3.29 -16.16
C GLY A 57 1.99 -1.86 -16.26
N SER A 58 1.77 -1.22 -17.43
CA SER A 58 2.04 0.20 -17.64
C SER A 58 0.95 1.12 -17.07
N GLU A 59 -0.15 0.56 -16.57
CA GLU A 59 -1.26 1.33 -16.03
C GLU A 59 -1.11 1.56 -14.52
N PRO A 60 -1.36 2.79 -14.05
CA PRO A 60 -1.30 3.09 -12.63
C PRO A 60 -2.48 2.45 -11.88
N VAL A 61 -2.22 1.94 -10.68
CA VAL A 61 -3.24 1.45 -9.72
C VAL A 61 -4.26 2.54 -9.44
N PHE A 62 -3.79 3.78 -9.30
CA PHE A 62 -4.63 4.97 -9.31
C PHE A 62 -3.86 6.18 -9.82
N SER A 63 -4.61 7.15 -10.35
CA SER A 63 -4.05 8.40 -10.84
C SER A 63 -4.92 9.58 -10.46
N VAL A 64 -4.35 10.58 -9.80
CA VAL A 64 -5.07 11.80 -9.39
C VAL A 64 -4.37 13.06 -9.90
N PRO A 65 -5.06 14.20 -10.06
CA PRO A 65 -4.40 15.47 -10.37
C PRO A 65 -3.32 15.81 -9.33
N ALA A 66 -2.21 16.44 -9.73
CA ALA A 66 -1.13 16.80 -8.81
C ALA A 66 -1.56 17.80 -7.70
N SER A 67 -2.67 18.51 -7.89
CA SER A 67 -3.32 19.32 -6.86
C SER A 67 -4.03 18.50 -5.78
N GLY A 68 -4.35 17.23 -6.06
CA GLY A 68 -5.08 16.31 -5.18
C GLY A 68 -4.19 15.58 -4.17
N LEU A 69 -3.25 16.28 -3.52
CA LEU A 69 -2.27 15.67 -2.61
C LEU A 69 -2.90 14.88 -1.46
N VAL A 70 -3.95 15.43 -0.85
CA VAL A 70 -4.67 14.76 0.25
C VAL A 70 -5.31 13.46 -0.25
N SER A 71 -5.97 13.50 -1.41
CA SER A 71 -6.55 12.30 -2.01
C SER A 71 -5.48 11.26 -2.32
N CYS A 72 -4.35 11.67 -2.93
CA CYS A 72 -3.22 10.79 -3.21
C CYS A 72 -2.72 10.10 -1.93
N ALA A 73 -2.44 10.88 -0.87
CA ALA A 73 -1.98 10.34 0.40
C ALA A 73 -2.98 9.36 1.01
N SER A 74 -4.28 9.69 1.01
CA SER A 74 -5.33 8.79 1.49
C SER A 74 -5.36 7.47 0.73
N TRP A 75 -5.28 7.52 -0.61
CA TRP A 75 -5.25 6.31 -1.44
C TRP A 75 -4.01 5.46 -1.18
N VAL A 76 -2.83 6.06 -1.01
CA VAL A 76 -1.61 5.33 -0.63
C VAL A 76 -1.82 4.59 0.70
N VAL A 77 -2.28 5.30 1.73
CA VAL A 77 -2.46 4.73 3.07
C VAL A 77 -3.49 3.61 3.07
N ILE A 78 -4.61 3.80 2.37
CA ILE A 78 -5.66 2.78 2.22
C ILE A 78 -5.10 1.54 1.52
N ASN A 79 -4.48 1.69 0.34
CA ASN A 79 -3.97 0.54 -0.42
C ASN A 79 -2.95 -0.27 0.37
N VAL A 80 -1.97 0.41 0.97
CA VAL A 80 -0.94 -0.27 1.77
C VAL A 80 -1.53 -0.97 2.99
N THR A 81 -2.50 -0.35 3.65
CA THR A 81 -3.13 -0.94 4.85
C THR A 81 -4.05 -2.11 4.48
N THR A 82 -4.84 -2.00 3.42
CA THR A 82 -5.65 -3.09 2.89
C THR A 82 -4.78 -4.28 2.50
N GLY A 83 -3.67 -4.06 1.80
CA GLY A 83 -2.73 -5.13 1.44
C GLY A 83 -2.05 -5.78 2.66
N LYS A 84 -1.88 -5.06 3.78
CA LYS A 84 -1.44 -5.68 5.05
C LYS A 84 -2.53 -6.53 5.67
N ALA A 85 -3.77 -6.05 5.66
CA ALA A 85 -4.91 -6.77 6.23
C ALA A 85 -5.20 -8.06 5.46
N VAL A 86 -5.20 -8.02 4.12
CA VAL A 86 -5.42 -9.21 3.26
C VAL A 86 -4.41 -10.30 3.59
N ARG A 87 -3.11 -10.00 3.58
CA ARG A 87 -2.05 -10.98 3.92
C ARG A 87 -2.24 -11.60 5.30
N ALA A 88 -2.56 -10.79 6.31
CA ALA A 88 -2.82 -11.31 7.66
C ALA A 88 -4.04 -12.25 7.72
N ILE A 89 -5.07 -11.99 6.91
CA ILE A 89 -6.25 -12.86 6.80
C ILE A 89 -5.89 -14.17 6.08
N GLU A 90 -5.11 -14.09 5.00
CA GLU A 90 -4.62 -15.26 4.26
C GLU A 90 -3.76 -16.16 5.16
N ASP A 91 -2.79 -15.59 5.89
CA ASP A 91 -1.96 -16.31 6.86
C ASP A 91 -2.83 -16.99 7.94
N CYS A 92 -3.87 -16.30 8.41
CA CYS A 92 -4.82 -16.86 9.38
C CYS A 92 -5.58 -18.07 8.79
N MET A 93 -6.06 -17.96 7.55
CA MET A 93 -6.75 -19.05 6.85
C MET A 93 -5.87 -20.27 6.63
N GLU A 94 -4.59 -20.09 6.27
CA GLU A 94 -3.65 -21.20 6.12
C GLU A 94 -3.41 -21.95 7.44
N ASN A 95 -3.25 -21.21 8.53
CA ASN A 95 -3.12 -21.79 9.87
C ASN A 95 -4.38 -22.58 10.28
N LEU A 96 -5.58 -22.06 10.00
CA LEU A 96 -6.83 -22.77 10.30
C LEU A 96 -6.95 -24.09 9.51
N LYS A 97 -6.59 -24.12 8.22
CA LYS A 97 -6.59 -25.35 7.41
C LYS A 97 -5.65 -26.42 7.99
N SER A 98 -4.50 -26.02 8.50
CA SER A 98 -3.54 -26.95 9.12
C SER A 98 -4.04 -27.58 10.43
N MET A 99 -5.04 -26.98 11.08
CA MET A 99 -5.67 -27.50 12.29
C MET A 99 -6.78 -28.52 12.00
N ASP A 100 -7.52 -28.36 10.91
CA ASP A 100 -8.62 -29.26 10.52
C ASP A 100 -8.14 -30.64 10.02
N ASP A 101 -6.90 -30.75 9.53
CA ASP A 101 -6.28 -32.04 9.15
C ASP A 101 -5.87 -32.89 10.37
N GLY A 102 -6.02 -32.36 11.59
CA GLY A 102 -5.71 -33.01 12.85
C GLY A 102 -6.93 -33.57 13.58
N THR A 103 -7.35 -34.79 13.23
CA THR A 103 -8.19 -35.72 14.05
C THR A 103 -9.71 -35.70 13.81
N ILE A 104 -10.17 -36.63 12.97
CA ILE A 104 -11.28 -37.51 13.34
C ILE A 104 -10.74 -38.94 13.31
N LYS A 105 -10.25 -39.43 14.46
CA LYS A 105 -10.14 -40.87 14.66
C LYS A 105 -11.54 -41.36 15.01
N GLU A 106 -12.18 -42.05 14.07
CA GLU A 106 -13.42 -42.80 14.35
C GLU A 106 -13.18 -43.69 15.56
N VAL A 107 -13.92 -43.43 16.63
CA VAL A 107 -14.03 -44.34 17.77
C VAL A 107 -14.97 -45.45 17.30
N THR A 108 -14.40 -46.53 16.78
CA THR A 108 -15.15 -47.77 16.52
C THR A 108 -15.48 -48.39 17.88
N GLN A 109 -16.77 -48.51 18.19
CA GLN A 109 -17.29 -49.31 19.31
C GLN A 109 -17.36 -50.79 18.94
#